data_AF-A0A957P0A4-F1
#
_entry.id   AF-A0A957P0A4-F1
#
_cell.length_a   1.000
_cell.length_b   1.000
_cell.length_c   1.000
_cell.angle_alpha   90.00
_cell.angle_beta   90.00
_cell.angle_gamma   90.00
#
_symmetry.space_group_name_H-M   'P 1'
#
loop_
_entity.id
_entity.type
_entity.pdbx_description
1 polymer ?
#
loop_
_entity_poly.entity_id
_entity_poly.type
_entity_poly.pdbx_seq_one_letter_code
_entity_poly.pdbx_strand_id
1 'polypeptide(L)'
;MAGNDNIERAVIEQTLPAVVQIVALRQKFMGNLSSAWTGSGTIVDPSGIILTNCHVANPRAMGMPAPPADKLAVAITERSDEPPVLTYIAEIVQQSPQMDLAVLQIVSRIDGKSV
;
A
#
# COMPACT_ATOMS: atom_id res chain seq x y z
N MET A 1 -13.43 11.32 -32.30
CA MET A 1 -12.94 10.36 -31.29
C MET A 1 -11.88 10.96 -30.33
N ALA A 2 -11.21 12.08 -30.65
CA ALA A 2 -10.20 12.72 -29.79
C ALA A 2 -10.68 13.36 -28.46
N GLY A 3 -11.98 13.37 -28.17
CA GLY A 3 -12.53 13.95 -26.93
C GLY A 3 -12.50 12.98 -25.74
N ASN A 4 -12.48 11.67 -25.97
CA ASN A 4 -12.54 10.65 -24.93
C ASN A 4 -11.17 10.40 -24.30
N ASP A 5 -10.11 10.35 -25.12
CA ASP A 5 -8.72 10.11 -24.68
C ASP A 5 -8.21 11.18 -23.70
N ASN A 6 -8.62 12.44 -23.88
CA ASN A 6 -8.23 13.53 -22.98
C ASN A 6 -8.92 13.43 -21.61
N ILE A 7 -10.17 12.94 -21.57
CA ILE A 7 -10.91 12.71 -20.32
C ILE A 7 -10.32 11.52 -19.58
N GLU A 8 -10.04 10.43 -20.27
CA GLU A 8 -9.42 9.23 -19.69
C GLU A 8 -8.05 9.57 -19.06
N ARG A 9 -7.21 10.32 -19.77
CA ARG A 9 -5.91 10.76 -19.26
C ARG A 9 -6.05 11.66 -18.02
N ALA A 10 -6.97 12.62 -18.04
CA ALA A 10 -7.19 13.50 -16.90
C ALA A 10 -7.68 12.73 -15.66
N VAL A 11 -8.56 11.74 -15.83
CA VAL A 11 -9.02 10.90 -14.71
C VAL A 11 -7.87 10.08 -14.12
N ILE A 12 -7.01 9.51 -14.96
CA ILE A 12 -5.82 8.77 -14.49
C ILE A 12 -4.88 9.70 -13.72
N GLU A 13 -4.54 10.85 -14.28
CA GLU A 13 -3.63 11.82 -13.65
C GLU A 13 -4.15 12.33 -12.30
N GLN A 14 -5.47 12.51 -12.16
CA GLN A 14 -6.10 12.96 -10.91
C GLN A 14 -6.17 11.87 -9.84
N THR A 15 -6.22 10.59 -10.23
CA THR A 15 -6.38 9.47 -9.30
C THR A 15 -5.07 8.79 -8.92
N LEU A 16 -4.06 8.88 -9.78
CA LEU A 16 -2.74 8.27 -9.56
C LEU A 16 -2.12 8.62 -8.19
N PRO A 17 -2.19 9.87 -7.68
CA PRO A 17 -1.60 10.21 -6.38
C PRO A 17 -2.26 9.49 -5.18
N ALA A 18 -3.49 9.00 -5.33
CA ALA A 18 -4.18 8.24 -4.29
C ALA A 18 -3.80 6.75 -4.30
N VAL A 19 -3.23 6.24 -5.40
CA VAL A 19 -2.83 4.84 -5.53
C VAL A 19 -1.49 4.63 -4.86
N VAL A 20 -1.41 3.58 -4.04
CA VAL A 20 -0.18 3.22 -3.34
C VAL A 20 0.13 1.74 -3.54
N GLN A 21 1.41 1.40 -3.47
CA GLN A 21 1.84 0.02 -3.37
C GLN A 21 2.07 -0.35 -1.91
N ILE A 22 1.44 -1.43 -1.47
CA ILE A 22 1.65 -2.02 -0.15
C ILE A 22 2.74 -3.08 -0.28
N VAL A 23 3.74 -3.00 0.59
CA VAL A 23 4.87 -3.92 0.61
C VAL A 23 4.98 -4.53 1.99
N ALA A 24 4.72 -5.84 2.08
CA ALA A 24 4.91 -6.58 3.30
C ALA A 24 6.40 -6.88 3.47
N LEU A 25 7.00 -6.37 4.53
CA LEU A 25 8.42 -6.50 4.81
C LEU A 25 8.66 -7.61 5.82
N ARG A 26 9.65 -8.44 5.54
CA ARG A 26 10.16 -9.47 6.44
C ARG A 26 11.64 -9.23 6.72
N GLN A 27 12.02 -9.33 7.99
CA GLN A 27 13.39 -9.32 8.44
C GLN A 27 14.06 -10.64 8.09
N LYS A 28 15.17 -10.56 7.36
CA LYS A 28 16.04 -11.70 7.09
C LYS A 28 16.99 -11.91 8.28
N PHE A 29 17.57 -13.10 8.32
CA PHE A 29 18.50 -13.55 9.38
C PHE A 29 19.71 -12.62 9.60
N MET A 30 20.08 -11.82 8.58
CA MET A 30 21.18 -10.85 8.64
C MET A 30 20.71 -9.41 8.96
N GLY A 31 19.49 -9.21 9.44
CA GLY A 31 18.95 -7.90 9.81
C GLY A 31 18.38 -7.07 8.65
N ASN A 32 18.65 -7.45 7.40
CA ASN A 32 18.11 -6.76 6.22
C ASN A 32 16.61 -7.03 6.04
N LEU A 33 15.84 -5.99 5.74
CA LEU A 33 14.43 -6.11 5.33
C LEU A 33 14.35 -6.55 3.87
N SER A 34 13.42 -7.44 3.57
CA SER A 34 13.08 -7.85 2.21
C SER A 34 11.58 -7.90 2.02
N SER A 35 11.13 -7.62 0.80
CA SER A 35 9.73 -7.81 0.42
C SER A 35 9.37 -9.30 0.51
N ALA A 36 8.29 -9.59 1.23
CA ALA A 36 7.67 -10.90 1.36
C ALA A 36 6.55 -11.08 0.33
N TRP A 37 5.74 -10.03 0.14
CA TRP A 37 4.76 -9.90 -0.93
C TRP A 37 4.41 -8.42 -1.14
N THR A 38 3.67 -8.13 -2.22
CA THR A 38 3.17 -6.80 -2.52
C THR A 38 1.70 -6.84 -2.90
N GLY A 39 1.05 -5.69 -2.85
CA GLY A 39 -0.29 -5.45 -3.37
C GLY A 39 -0.54 -3.96 -3.53
N SER A 40 -1.78 -3.58 -3.79
CA SER A 40 -2.16 -2.19 -3.99
C SER A 40 -3.10 -1.72 -2.90
N GLY A 41 -3.11 -0.41 -2.67
CA GLY A 41 -4.10 0.26 -1.83
C GLY A 41 -4.46 1.62 -2.41
N THR A 42 -5.43 2.26 -1.77
CA THR A 42 -5.85 3.62 -2.10
C THR A 42 -5.94 4.45 -0.84
N ILE A 43 -5.27 5.60 -0.82
CA ILE A 43 -5.43 6.61 0.23
C ILE A 43 -6.82 7.22 0.06
N VAL A 44 -7.63 7.14 1.11
CA VAL A 44 -9.01 7.65 1.12
C VAL A 44 -9.22 8.84 2.05
N ASP A 45 -8.23 9.15 2.88
CA ASP A 45 -8.26 10.27 3.81
C ASP A 45 -6.87 10.91 3.95
N PRO A 46 -6.77 12.26 4.00
CA PRO A 46 -5.50 12.97 4.12
C PRO A 46 -4.75 12.70 5.44
N SER A 47 -5.40 12.14 6.47
CA SER A 47 -4.71 11.67 7.69
C SER A 47 -3.92 10.37 7.48
N GLY A 48 -3.95 9.78 6.28
CA GLY A 48 -3.18 8.58 5.94
C GLY A 48 -3.96 7.27 6.07
N ILE A 49 -5.29 7.32 5.98
CA ILE A 49 -6.13 6.11 5.91
C ILE A 49 -6.03 5.51 4.51
N ILE A 50 -5.73 4.22 4.43
CA ILE A 50 -5.62 3.45 3.20
C ILE A 50 -6.65 2.32 3.21
N LEU A 51 -7.42 2.18 2.12
CA LEU A 51 -8.21 0.99 1.85
C LEU A 51 -7.42 0.00 0.98
N THR A 52 -7.53 -1.28 1.32
CA THR A 52 -6.95 -2.38 0.56
C THR A 52 -7.74 -3.66 0.81
N ASN A 53 -7.36 -4.73 0.12
CA ASN A 53 -7.92 -6.04 0.36
C ASN A 53 -7.31 -6.69 1.61
N CYS A 54 -8.10 -7.47 2.34
CA CYS A 54 -7.60 -8.21 3.50
C CYS A 54 -6.52 -9.22 3.10
N HIS A 55 -6.61 -9.83 1.92
CA HIS A 55 -5.55 -10.72 1.43
C HIS A 55 -4.22 -10.01 1.14
N VAL A 56 -4.24 -8.70 0.89
CA VAL A 56 -3.02 -7.89 0.73
C VAL A 56 -2.44 -7.54 2.09
N ALA A 57 -3.27 -7.06 3.01
CA ALA A 57 -2.83 -6.63 4.34
C ALA A 57 -2.43 -7.80 5.24
N ASN A 58 -3.24 -8.87 5.25
CA ASN A 58 -3.09 -10.02 6.14
C ASN A 58 -3.65 -11.31 5.49
N PRO A 59 -2.95 -11.88 4.49
CA PRO A 59 -3.39 -13.12 3.81
C PRO A 59 -3.62 -14.29 4.76
N ARG A 60 -2.84 -14.37 5.86
CA ARG A 60 -2.96 -15.44 6.85
C ARG A 60 -4.27 -15.37 7.64
N ALA A 61 -4.85 -14.19 7.86
CA ALA A 61 -6.17 -14.05 8.46
C ALA A 61 -7.30 -14.60 7.58
N MET A 62 -7.07 -14.73 6.27
CA MET A 62 -7.99 -15.40 5.35
C MET A 62 -7.69 -16.90 5.17
N GLY A 63 -6.72 -17.46 5.90
CA GLY A 63 -6.28 -18.84 5.74
C GLY A 63 -5.41 -19.09 4.51
N MET A 64 -4.93 -18.03 3.83
CA MET A 64 -4.04 -18.19 2.67
C MET A 64 -2.61 -18.50 3.12
N PRO A 65 -1.88 -19.36 2.37
CA PRO A 65 -0.47 -19.57 2.61
C PRO A 65 0.31 -18.29 2.28
N ALA A 66 0.98 -17.72 3.26
CA ALA A 66 1.86 -16.57 3.08
C ALA A 66 3.04 -16.64 4.05
N PRO A 67 4.24 -16.14 3.65
CA PRO A 67 5.34 -15.98 4.58
C PRO A 67 4.96 -15.04 5.73
N PRO A 68 5.67 -15.06 6.87
CA PRO A 68 5.50 -14.03 7.88
C PRO A 68 5.95 -12.67 7.34
N ALA A 69 5.25 -11.61 7.73
CA ALA A 69 5.71 -10.24 7.58
C ALA A 69 5.73 -9.56 8.95
N ASP A 70 6.74 -8.72 9.13
CA ASP A 70 6.98 -7.99 10.37
C ASP A 70 6.37 -6.59 10.30
N LYS A 71 6.29 -6.00 9.10
CA LYS A 71 5.75 -4.65 8.87
C LYS A 71 5.04 -4.55 7.53
N LEU A 72 4.07 -3.65 7.42
CA LEU A 72 3.56 -3.16 6.14
C LEU A 72 4.19 -1.80 5.85
N ALA A 73 4.80 -1.66 4.70
CA ALA A 73 5.30 -0.40 4.19
C ALA A 73 4.45 0.06 3.00
N VAL A 74 4.39 1.37 2.81
CA VAL A 74 3.65 2.02 1.73
C VAL A 74 4.65 2.69 0.82
N ALA A 75 4.65 2.29 -0.44
CA ALA A 75 5.42 2.92 -1.49
C ALA A 75 4.53 3.85 -2.32
N ILE A 76 5.04 5.06 -2.55
CA ILE A 76 4.34 6.14 -3.26
C ILE A 76 4.98 6.33 -4.63
N THR A 77 4.15 6.50 -5.65
CA THR A 77 4.58 6.88 -6.99
C THR A 77 4.71 8.40 -7.06
N GLU A 78 5.93 8.93 -6.98
CA GLU A 78 6.16 10.38 -7.09
C GLU A 78 6.05 10.86 -8.54
N ARG A 79 6.48 10.02 -9.48
CA ARG A 79 6.41 10.26 -10.92
C ARG A 79 5.87 9.03 -11.62
N SER A 80 4.97 9.23 -12.59
CA SER A 80 4.29 8.13 -13.29
C SER A 80 5.22 7.25 -14.13
N ASP A 81 6.41 7.74 -14.47
CA ASP A 81 7.45 7.04 -15.22
C ASP A 81 8.51 6.38 -14.34
N GLU A 82 8.35 6.44 -13.01
CA GLU A 82 9.28 5.88 -12.04
C GLU A 82 8.62 4.82 -11.14
N PRO A 83 9.39 3.83 -10.65
CA PRO A 83 8.85 2.86 -9.71
C PRO A 83 8.45 3.53 -8.38
N PRO A 84 7.43 3.01 -7.68
CA PRO A 84 7.05 3.50 -6.36
C PRO A 84 8.20 3.42 -5.36
N VAL A 85 8.33 4.45 -4.52
CA VAL A 85 9.40 4.55 -3.50
C VAL A 85 8.82 4.27 -2.11
N LEU A 86 9.43 3.32 -1.38
CA LEU A 86 9.08 3.03 0.01
C LEU A 86 9.22 4.29 0.87
N THR A 87 8.10 4.78 1.39
CA THR A 87 8.04 6.11 2.04
C THR A 87 7.49 6.03 3.47
N TYR A 88 6.48 5.20 3.71
CA TYR A 88 5.80 5.14 5.01
C TYR A 88 5.73 3.72 5.56
N ILE A 89 5.50 3.63 6.87
CA ILE A 89 5.05 2.42 7.55
C ILE A 89 3.57 2.59 7.88
N ALA A 90 2.81 1.51 7.70
CA ALA A 90 1.40 1.47 8.02
C ALA A 90 1.05 0.25 8.89
N GLU A 91 -0.01 0.39 9.67
CA GLU A 91 -0.55 -0.66 10.52
C GLU A 91 -2.01 -0.94 10.16
N ILE A 92 -2.44 -2.18 10.36
CA ILE A 92 -3.84 -2.57 10.17
C ILE A 92 -4.65 -2.04 11.34
N VAL A 93 -5.56 -1.09 11.09
CA VAL A 93 -6.48 -0.57 12.12
C VAL A 93 -7.77 -1.38 12.20
N GLN A 94 -8.23 -1.92 11.07
CA GLN A 94 -9.39 -2.80 10.99
C GLN A 94 -9.24 -3.75 9.80
N GLN A 95 -9.74 -4.98 9.93
CA GLN A 95 -9.84 -5.91 8.82
C GLN A 95 -11.12 -6.77 8.93
N SER A 96 -11.57 -7.27 7.78
CA SER A 96 -12.66 -8.22 7.64
C SER A 96 -12.29 -9.25 6.57
N PRO A 97 -11.82 -10.45 6.97
CA PRO A 97 -11.51 -11.53 6.05
C PRO A 97 -12.71 -11.95 5.19
N GLN A 98 -13.93 -11.87 5.73
CA GLN A 98 -15.16 -12.27 5.03
C GLN A 98 -15.51 -11.33 3.87
N MET A 99 -15.19 -10.04 4.02
CA MET A 99 -15.40 -9.03 2.97
C MET A 99 -14.16 -8.81 2.10
N ASP A 100 -13.06 -9.51 2.41
CA ASP A 100 -11.73 -9.24 1.87
C ASP A 100 -11.35 -7.75 1.94
N LEU A 101 -11.63 -7.09 3.06
CA LEU A 101 -11.40 -5.66 3.25
C LEU A 101 -10.45 -5.41 4.43
N ALA A 102 -9.50 -4.49 4.26
CA ALA A 102 -8.67 -3.98 5.34
C ALA A 102 -8.50 -2.46 5.23
N VAL A 103 -8.43 -1.83 6.40
CA VAL A 103 -8.12 -0.42 6.58
C VAL A 103 -6.75 -0.33 7.25
N LEU A 104 -5.84 0.40 6.62
CA LEU A 104 -4.52 0.69 7.15
C LEU A 104 -4.43 2.16 7.56
N GLN A 105 -3.60 2.45 8.55
CA GLN A 105 -3.23 3.80 8.96
C GLN A 105 -1.72 3.98 8.77
N ILE A 106 -1.31 5.05 8.10
CA ILE A 106 0.09 5.48 8.10
C ILE A 106 0.45 5.92 9.52
N VAL A 107 1.49 5.31 10.10
CA VAL A 107 1.92 5.57 11.49
C VAL A 107 3.28 6.27 11.57
N SER A 108 4.12 6.14 10.54
CA SER A 108 5.41 6.83 10.51
C SER A 108 5.98 6.91 9.09
N ARG A 109 6.93 7.83 8.88
CA ARG A 109 7.81 7.81 7.70
C ARG A 109 8.94 6.82 7.90
N ILE A 110 9.42 6.22 6.81
CA ILE A 110 10.57 5.30 6.85
C ILE A 110 11.89 6.03 7.12
N ASP A 111 11.96 7.32 6.75
CA ASP A 111 13.12 8.19 6.97
C ASP A 111 13.16 8.82 8.37
N GLY A 112 12.20 8.46 9.25
CA GLY A 112 12.13 8.95 10.63
C GLY A 112 11.67 10.40 10.78
N LYS A 113 11.29 11.08 9.69
CA LYS A 113 10.66 12.40 9.76
C LYS A 113 9.20 12.28 10.23
N SER A 114 8.66 13.38 10.75
CA SER A 114 7.24 13.47 11.09
C SER A 114 6.37 13.29 9.85
N VAL A 115 5.24 12.60 10.02
CA VAL A 115 4.22 12.38 8.98
C VAL A 115 3.55 13.69 8.62
#